data_AF-A0A2E0SMD9-F1
#
_entry.id   AF-A0A2E0SMD9-F1
#
_cell.length_a   1.000
_cell.length_b   1.000
_cell.length_c   1.000
_cell.angle_alpha   90.00
_cell.angle_beta   90.00
_cell.angle_gamma   90.00
#
_symmetry.space_group_name_H-M   'P 1'
#
loop_
_entity.id
_entity.type
_entity.pdbx_description
1 polymer ?
#
loop_
_entity_poly.entity_id
_entity_poly.type
_entity_poly.pdbx_seq_one_letter_code
_entity_poly.pdbx_strand_id
1 'polypeptide(L)'
;MLRILTFPTERTTTPRRSGMSLVEVSLSSLLVAILLITALQTVGASFRSEFHTAQQTQAILFAEDLLSEIIQMEYEEPDGAVSFGRETGESVTERINWDDVDDYHGWSSSPLKYQDGMEIPETSDWTRSVTVQFVLPADPDTTTNDDLGLKKITVTVYKDGEELGSLSVLQSKAWINTIPDPENHLSTGSKPSVNQSPLAVATANPTSGTGSVAVQFDATDSSDPDGDPLTYSWNFGDGTTDEGSKPSHTFTNGTGSTLVRTVTLTATDSSGADSTKTITITINP
;
A
#
# COMPACT_ATOMS: atom_id res chain seq x y z
N MET A 1 -33.38 50.33 -95.75
CA MET A 1 -34.17 49.40 -94.91
C MET A 1 -33.29 49.03 -93.71
N LEU A 2 -33.44 49.73 -92.59
CA LEU A 2 -32.54 49.65 -91.43
C LEU A 2 -33.09 48.62 -90.44
N ARG A 3 -32.35 47.53 -90.20
CA ARG A 3 -32.75 46.40 -89.34
C ARG A 3 -32.11 46.63 -87.96
N ILE A 4 -32.92 47.00 -86.97
CA ILE A 4 -32.49 47.16 -85.58
C ILE A 4 -32.34 45.76 -84.97
N LEU A 5 -31.13 45.41 -84.54
CA LEU A 5 -30.85 44.19 -83.77
C LEU A 5 -30.94 44.53 -82.28
N THR A 6 -31.92 43.95 -81.59
CA THR A 6 -32.04 44.00 -80.13
C THR A 6 -31.14 42.93 -79.53
N PHE A 7 -30.18 43.30 -78.67
CA PHE A 7 -29.40 42.36 -77.88
C PHE A 7 -30.11 42.05 -76.55
N PRO A 8 -30.10 40.79 -76.07
CA PRO A 8 -30.67 40.43 -74.77
C PRO A 8 -29.72 40.83 -73.63
N THR A 9 -30.27 41.40 -72.56
CA THR A 9 -29.53 41.73 -71.33
C THR A 9 -29.27 40.45 -70.53
N GLU A 10 -28.02 40.00 -70.42
CA GLU A 10 -27.63 38.97 -69.43
C GLU A 10 -27.82 39.53 -68.02
N ARG A 11 -28.58 38.82 -67.18
CA ARG A 11 -28.66 39.11 -65.74
C ARG A 11 -27.52 38.38 -65.04
N THR A 12 -26.54 39.14 -64.55
CA THR A 12 -25.55 38.67 -63.59
C THR A 12 -26.22 38.44 -62.23
N THR A 13 -26.34 37.19 -61.80
CA THR A 13 -26.71 36.85 -60.42
C THR A 13 -25.46 36.97 -59.55
N THR A 14 -25.32 38.09 -58.84
CA THR A 14 -24.29 38.20 -57.79
C THR A 14 -24.61 37.23 -56.65
N PRO A 15 -23.65 36.39 -56.18
CA PRO A 15 -23.87 35.52 -55.04
C PRO A 15 -24.10 36.38 -53.78
N ARG A 16 -25.23 36.17 -53.12
CA ARG A 16 -25.59 36.85 -51.88
C ARG A 16 -24.63 36.34 -50.80
N ARG A 17 -23.61 37.13 -50.42
CA ARG A 17 -22.80 36.85 -49.22
C ARG A 17 -23.72 36.95 -48.02
N SER A 18 -24.13 35.79 -47.48
CA SER A 18 -24.82 35.71 -46.20
C SER A 18 -23.80 36.02 -45.12
N GLY A 19 -23.66 37.30 -44.74
CA GLY A 19 -22.95 37.65 -43.52
C GLY A 19 -23.69 37.00 -42.34
N MET A 20 -22.95 36.34 -41.44
CA MET A 20 -23.53 35.76 -40.23
C MET A 20 -24.33 36.85 -39.49
N SER A 21 -25.55 36.50 -39.11
CA SER A 21 -26.39 37.40 -38.32
C SER A 21 -25.73 37.64 -36.96
N LEU A 22 -25.80 38.85 -36.42
CA LEU A 22 -25.40 39.16 -35.04
C LEU A 22 -26.05 38.20 -34.01
N VAL A 23 -27.27 37.73 -34.32
CA VAL A 23 -28.02 36.76 -33.51
C VAL A 23 -27.38 35.38 -33.55
N GLU A 24 -26.80 34.99 -34.68
CA GLU A 24 -26.13 33.69 -34.81
C GLU A 24 -24.80 33.69 -34.07
N VAL A 25 -24.03 34.77 -34.17
CA VAL A 25 -22.77 34.94 -33.42
C VAL A 25 -23.03 34.97 -31.90
N SER A 26 -24.09 35.65 -31.45
CA SER A 26 -24.45 35.67 -30.03
C SER A 26 -24.93 34.30 -29.55
N LEU A 27 -25.71 33.57 -30.35
CA LEU A 27 -26.16 32.22 -30.01
C LEU A 27 -24.99 31.23 -29.98
N SER A 28 -24.10 31.27 -30.98
CA SER A 28 -22.92 30.39 -31.03
C SER A 28 -21.94 30.68 -29.89
N SER A 29 -21.69 31.95 -29.56
CA SER A 29 -20.83 32.29 -28.41
C SER A 29 -21.43 31.84 -27.07
N LEU A 30 -22.75 31.97 -26.90
CA LEU A 30 -23.44 31.45 -25.72
C LEU A 30 -23.33 29.92 -25.62
N LEU A 31 -23.54 29.21 -26.74
CA LEU A 31 -23.42 27.75 -26.78
C LEU A 31 -21.99 27.29 -26.48
N VAL A 32 -20.98 27.94 -27.06
CA VAL A 32 -19.57 27.62 -26.79
C VAL A 32 -19.23 27.89 -25.32
N ALA A 33 -19.71 29.00 -24.74
CA ALA A 33 -19.49 29.29 -23.33
C ALA A 33 -20.10 28.22 -22.41
N ILE A 34 -21.34 27.79 -22.69
CA ILE A 34 -22.00 26.72 -21.93
C ILE A 34 -21.22 25.42 -22.06
N LEU A 35 -20.82 25.03 -23.28
CA LEU A 35 -20.03 23.82 -23.53
C LEU A 35 -18.67 23.85 -22.83
N LEU A 36 -18.01 25.00 -22.79
CA LEU A 36 -16.73 25.15 -22.11
C LEU A 36 -16.89 24.99 -20.59
N ILE A 37 -17.94 25.60 -20.01
CA ILE A 37 -18.22 25.50 -18.58
C ILE A 37 -18.55 24.05 -18.20
N THR A 38 -19.40 23.37 -18.98
CA THR A 38 -19.76 21.97 -18.68
C THR A 38 -18.56 21.05 -18.84
N ALA A 39 -17.72 21.25 -19.85
CA ALA A 39 -16.48 20.51 -20.02
C ALA A 39 -15.54 20.69 -18.81
N LEU A 40 -15.35 21.93 -18.34
CA LEU A 40 -14.49 22.23 -17.20
C LEU A 40 -15.01 21.61 -15.90
N GLN A 41 -16.32 21.68 -15.68
CA GLN A 41 -16.98 21.03 -14.53
C GLN A 41 -16.82 19.51 -14.56
N THR A 42 -16.97 18.91 -15.74
CA THR A 42 -16.85 17.45 -15.94
C THR A 42 -15.43 16.99 -15.69
N VAL A 43 -14.43 17.68 -16.25
CA VAL A 43 -13.01 17.39 -16.02
C VAL A 43 -12.67 17.55 -14.54
N GLY A 44 -13.16 18.62 -13.89
CA GLY A 44 -12.97 18.81 -12.45
C GLY A 44 -13.63 17.73 -11.59
N ALA A 45 -14.80 17.24 -11.99
CA ALA A 45 -15.46 16.12 -11.32
C ALA A 45 -14.69 14.80 -11.49
N SER A 46 -14.15 14.55 -12.69
CA SER A 46 -13.32 13.38 -12.97
C SER A 46 -12.07 13.35 -12.09
N PHE A 47 -11.32 14.47 -12.01
CA PHE A 47 -10.14 14.54 -11.15
C PHE A 47 -10.46 14.35 -9.67
N ARG A 48 -11.56 14.92 -9.18
CA ARG A 48 -12.00 14.68 -7.79
C ARG A 48 -12.36 13.22 -7.56
N SER A 49 -13.04 12.57 -8.51
CA SER A 49 -13.39 11.15 -8.42
C SER A 49 -12.15 10.26 -8.42
N GLU A 50 -11.15 10.57 -9.25
CA GLU A 50 -9.88 9.83 -9.32
C GLU A 50 -9.10 9.96 -8.02
N PHE A 51 -8.97 11.19 -7.50
CA PHE A 51 -8.31 11.44 -6.22
C PHE A 51 -9.01 10.74 -5.06
N HIS A 52 -10.35 10.80 -5.00
CA HIS A 52 -11.13 10.10 -3.98
C HIS A 52 -10.94 8.57 -4.06
N THR A 53 -10.95 8.00 -5.27
CA THR A 53 -10.73 6.57 -5.48
C THR A 53 -9.33 6.13 -5.07
N ALA A 54 -8.31 6.96 -5.36
CA ALA A 54 -6.94 6.72 -4.95
C ALA A 54 -6.82 6.72 -3.42
N GLN A 55 -7.45 7.69 -2.75
CA GLN A 55 -7.48 7.76 -1.28
C GLN A 55 -8.20 6.57 -0.65
N GLN A 56 -9.34 6.14 -1.20
CA GLN A 56 -10.06 4.96 -0.71
C GLN A 56 -9.25 3.67 -0.89
N THR A 57 -8.58 3.51 -2.04
CA THR A 57 -7.69 2.37 -2.27
C THR A 57 -6.57 2.35 -1.23
N GLN A 58 -5.94 3.51 -0.98
CA GLN A 58 -4.89 3.63 0.02
C GLN A 58 -5.41 3.36 1.45
N ALA A 59 -6.62 3.82 1.78
CA ALA A 59 -7.27 3.54 3.05
C ALA A 59 -7.48 2.03 3.28
N ILE A 60 -7.91 1.31 2.23
CA ILE A 60 -8.09 -0.15 2.29
C ILE A 60 -6.74 -0.85 2.52
N LEU A 61 -5.67 -0.44 1.83
CA LEU A 61 -4.35 -1.03 2.04
C LEU A 61 -3.84 -0.82 3.47
N PHE A 62 -4.06 0.36 4.06
CA PHE A 62 -3.72 0.61 5.47
C PHE A 62 -4.57 -0.20 6.45
N ALA A 63 -5.83 -0.46 6.10
CA ALA A 63 -6.71 -1.32 6.89
C ALA A 63 -6.29 -2.79 6.80
N GLU A 64 -5.95 -3.28 5.61
CA GLU A 64 -5.47 -4.65 5.36
C GLU A 64 -4.16 -4.95 6.08
N ASP A 65 -3.21 -4.02 6.05
CA ASP A 65 -1.93 -4.13 6.76
C ASP A 65 -2.13 -4.38 8.27
N LEU A 66 -2.91 -3.52 8.93
CA LEU A 66 -3.21 -3.69 10.35
C LEU A 66 -4.08 -4.91 10.63
N LEU A 67 -5.05 -5.21 9.76
CA LEU A 67 -5.90 -6.38 9.97
C LEU A 67 -5.09 -7.67 9.87
N SER A 68 -4.08 -7.71 8.99
CA SER A 68 -3.16 -8.84 8.85
C SER A 68 -2.31 -9.02 10.10
N GLU A 69 -1.92 -7.94 10.80
CA GLU A 69 -1.29 -7.99 12.12
C GLU A 69 -2.25 -8.61 13.16
N ILE A 70 -3.51 -8.13 13.24
CA ILE A 70 -4.46 -8.56 14.29
C ILE A 70 -4.91 -10.02 14.12
N ILE A 71 -5.19 -10.48 12.90
CA ILE A 71 -5.67 -11.85 12.67
C ILE A 71 -4.62 -12.91 12.98
N GLN A 72 -3.36 -12.50 13.13
CA GLN A 72 -2.31 -13.39 13.59
C GLN A 72 -2.36 -13.58 15.11
N MET A 73 -3.01 -12.72 15.88
CA MET A 73 -3.04 -12.83 17.34
C MET A 73 -3.97 -13.96 17.80
N GLU A 74 -3.76 -14.45 19.02
CA GLU A 74 -4.62 -15.50 19.57
C GLU A 74 -6.02 -14.99 19.87
N TYR A 75 -7.02 -15.88 19.80
CA TYR A 75 -8.40 -15.50 20.10
C TYR A 75 -8.55 -15.03 21.56
N GLU A 76 -7.83 -15.65 22.48
CA GLU A 76 -7.77 -15.39 23.93
C GLU A 76 -6.40 -15.86 24.42
N GLU A 77 -5.83 -15.19 25.43
CA GLU A 77 -4.67 -15.69 26.17
C GLU A 77 -4.96 -17.03 26.91
N PRO A 78 -3.97 -17.91 27.09
CA PRO A 78 -4.11 -19.12 27.90
C PRO A 78 -4.29 -18.87 29.41
N ASP A 79 -3.84 -17.71 29.93
CA ASP A 79 -3.80 -17.37 31.35
C ASP A 79 -4.52 -16.06 31.73
N GLY A 80 -5.08 -15.33 30.75
CA GLY A 80 -5.66 -13.99 30.89
C GLY A 80 -7.17 -13.89 31.12
N ALA A 81 -7.61 -12.69 31.49
CA ALA A 81 -9.02 -12.38 31.78
C ALA A 81 -9.76 -12.02 30.48
N VAL A 82 -11.05 -12.37 30.40
CA VAL A 82 -11.92 -12.17 29.21
C VAL A 82 -12.27 -10.69 28.90
N SER A 83 -11.46 -9.73 29.34
CA SER A 83 -11.78 -8.31 29.25
C SER A 83 -11.10 -7.65 28.06
N PHE A 84 -11.90 -7.13 27.13
CA PHE A 84 -11.40 -6.35 26.00
C PHE A 84 -10.40 -5.27 26.41
N GLY A 85 -9.29 -5.28 25.69
CA GLY A 85 -8.33 -4.20 25.65
C GLY A 85 -7.13 -4.48 26.52
N ARG A 86 -6.04 -3.86 26.10
CA ARG A 86 -4.71 -3.98 26.66
C ARG A 86 -4.62 -4.12 28.19
N GLU A 87 -3.78 -5.05 28.59
CA GLU A 87 -3.55 -5.55 29.92
C GLU A 87 -2.36 -4.90 30.66
N THR A 88 -2.12 -5.36 31.89
CA THR A 88 -1.08 -4.78 32.76
C THR A 88 0.31 -5.31 32.38
N GLY A 89 1.13 -4.45 31.77
CA GLY A 89 2.51 -4.79 31.40
C GLY A 89 2.80 -4.51 29.93
N GLU A 90 1.75 -4.36 29.14
CA GLU A 90 1.84 -4.08 27.73
C GLU A 90 2.06 -2.58 27.43
N SER A 91 2.66 -2.32 26.28
CA SER A 91 3.03 -0.96 25.86
C SER A 91 1.82 -0.14 25.41
N VAL A 92 1.83 1.17 25.69
CA VAL A 92 0.77 2.11 25.24
C VAL A 92 1.00 2.58 23.80
N THR A 93 2.23 2.42 23.31
CA THR A 93 2.72 3.05 22.08
C THR A 93 3.16 2.03 21.03
N GLU A 94 3.52 0.83 21.45
CA GLU A 94 4.05 -0.25 20.62
C GLU A 94 3.13 -1.46 20.80
N ARG A 95 2.85 -2.17 19.72
CA ARG A 95 1.97 -3.35 19.70
C ARG A 95 2.77 -4.66 19.60
N ILE A 96 4.08 -4.58 19.82
CA ILE A 96 4.99 -5.71 19.72
C ILE A 96 4.82 -6.72 20.86
N ASN A 97 4.26 -6.28 21.99
CA ASN A 97 4.00 -7.11 23.15
C ASN A 97 2.51 -7.44 23.32
N TRP A 98 1.68 -7.10 22.33
CA TRP A 98 0.26 -7.46 22.31
C TRP A 98 0.16 -8.86 21.76
N ASP A 99 -0.42 -9.77 22.53
CA ASP A 99 -0.37 -11.20 22.28
C ASP A 99 -1.74 -11.80 21.95
N ASP A 100 -2.81 -11.04 22.15
CA ASP A 100 -4.15 -11.47 21.82
C ASP A 100 -4.93 -10.43 20.98
N VAL A 101 -6.07 -10.86 20.46
CA VAL A 101 -6.88 -10.05 19.54
C VAL A 101 -7.53 -8.89 20.26
N ASP A 102 -7.91 -9.05 21.52
CA ASP A 102 -8.70 -8.07 22.22
C ASP A 102 -7.91 -6.89 22.77
N ASP A 103 -6.58 -7.00 22.87
CA ASP A 103 -5.66 -5.87 23.11
C ASP A 103 -5.88 -4.69 22.16
N TYR A 104 -6.28 -5.00 20.93
CA TYR A 104 -6.53 -4.01 19.90
C TYR A 104 -7.89 -3.31 20.06
N HIS A 105 -8.76 -3.77 20.96
CA HIS A 105 -10.06 -3.15 21.15
C HIS A 105 -9.94 -1.68 21.55
N GLY A 106 -10.48 -0.80 20.71
CA GLY A 106 -10.46 0.65 20.95
C GLY A 106 -9.12 1.31 20.65
N TRP A 107 -8.14 0.57 20.10
CA TRP A 107 -6.89 1.17 19.66
C TRP A 107 -7.11 2.14 18.50
N SER A 108 -6.36 3.24 18.49
CA SER A 108 -6.35 4.22 17.40
C SER A 108 -5.03 4.95 17.33
N SER A 109 -4.62 5.36 16.13
CA SER A 109 -3.41 6.16 15.92
C SER A 109 -3.58 7.19 14.81
N SER A 110 -3.09 8.40 15.07
CA SER A 110 -2.86 9.48 14.12
C SER A 110 -1.56 10.22 14.51
N PRO A 111 -0.51 10.26 13.67
CA PRO A 111 -0.38 9.61 12.36
C PRO A 111 -0.49 8.08 12.45
N LEU A 112 -0.57 7.39 11.31
CA LEU A 112 -0.54 5.93 11.32
C LEU A 112 0.83 5.44 11.82
N LYS A 113 0.87 4.30 12.51
CA LYS A 113 2.10 3.75 13.10
C LYS A 113 2.25 2.26 12.82
N TYR A 114 3.47 1.81 12.52
CA TYR A 114 3.81 0.38 12.46
C TYR A 114 3.66 -0.29 13.84
N GLN A 115 3.90 -1.60 13.91
CA GLN A 115 3.81 -2.37 15.16
C GLN A 115 4.80 -1.88 16.23
N ASP A 116 6.01 -1.49 15.81
CA ASP A 116 7.07 -0.93 16.65
C ASP A 116 6.82 0.54 17.09
N GLY A 117 5.67 1.11 16.75
CA GLY A 117 5.29 2.47 17.11
C GLY A 117 5.90 3.57 16.23
N MET A 118 6.72 3.24 15.22
CA MET A 118 7.22 4.23 14.25
C MET A 118 6.10 4.74 13.35
N GLU A 119 6.12 6.04 13.04
CA GLU A 119 5.13 6.66 12.16
C GLU A 119 5.32 6.22 10.71
N ILE A 120 4.21 5.91 10.03
CA ILE A 120 4.18 5.66 8.59
C ILE A 120 4.33 7.03 7.88
N PRO A 121 5.30 7.19 6.95
CA PRO A 121 5.50 8.45 6.25
C PRO A 121 4.25 8.96 5.53
N GLU A 122 4.08 10.28 5.48
CA GLU A 122 2.98 10.95 4.76
C GLU A 122 1.56 10.61 5.26
N THR A 123 1.44 10.19 6.52
CA THR A 123 0.14 9.82 7.13
C THR A 123 -0.33 10.76 8.25
N SER A 124 0.18 11.99 8.31
CA SER A 124 -0.07 12.91 9.44
C SER A 124 -1.54 13.32 9.61
N ASP A 125 -2.31 13.30 8.53
CA ASP A 125 -3.74 13.60 8.44
C ASP A 125 -4.61 12.34 8.42
N TRP A 126 -3.99 11.16 8.52
CA TRP A 126 -4.69 9.88 8.55
C TRP A 126 -4.86 9.39 9.98
N THR A 127 -5.94 8.65 10.19
CA THR A 127 -6.21 7.93 11.44
C THR A 127 -6.65 6.52 11.11
N ARG A 128 -6.19 5.52 11.87
CA ARG A 128 -6.77 4.17 11.84
C ARG A 128 -7.21 3.78 13.24
N SER A 129 -8.37 3.14 13.34
CA SER A 129 -8.93 2.66 14.61
C SER A 129 -9.37 1.21 14.51
N VAL A 130 -9.27 0.49 15.62
CA VAL A 130 -9.68 -0.91 15.71
C VAL A 130 -10.84 -1.05 16.68
N THR A 131 -11.79 -1.88 16.32
CA THR A 131 -12.86 -2.34 17.20
C THR A 131 -12.91 -3.85 17.15
N VAL A 132 -12.90 -4.48 18.32
CA VAL A 132 -13.07 -5.92 18.49
C VAL A 132 -14.38 -6.15 19.24
N GLN A 133 -15.26 -7.01 18.75
CA GLN A 133 -16.56 -7.25 19.39
C GLN A 133 -16.88 -8.73 19.38
N PHE A 134 -17.48 -9.24 20.46
CA PHE A 134 -18.15 -10.52 20.38
C PHE A 134 -19.38 -10.39 19.48
N VAL A 135 -19.58 -11.37 18.61
CA VAL A 135 -20.71 -11.41 17.68
C VAL A 135 -21.40 -12.77 17.75
N LEU A 136 -22.68 -12.81 17.37
CA LEU A 136 -23.43 -14.06 17.35
C LEU A 136 -22.90 -14.97 16.22
N PRO A 137 -22.53 -16.24 16.50
CA PRO A 137 -22.09 -17.16 15.43
C PRO A 137 -23.13 -17.40 14.33
N ALA A 138 -24.42 -17.28 14.67
CA ALA A 138 -25.52 -17.42 13.71
C ALA A 138 -25.82 -16.13 12.92
N ASP A 139 -25.34 -14.98 13.40
CA ASP A 139 -25.52 -13.67 12.77
C ASP A 139 -24.35 -12.73 13.14
N PRO A 140 -23.22 -12.83 12.41
CA PRO A 140 -21.98 -12.12 12.77
C PRO A 140 -22.03 -10.59 12.66
N ASP A 141 -23.14 -10.02 12.20
CA ASP A 141 -23.37 -8.57 12.22
C ASP A 141 -24.04 -8.10 13.52
N THR A 142 -24.59 -9.02 14.31
CA THR A 142 -25.18 -8.73 15.62
C THR A 142 -24.15 -8.93 16.73
N THR A 143 -23.87 -7.85 17.47
CA THR A 143 -22.96 -7.88 18.62
C THR A 143 -23.61 -8.52 19.84
N THR A 144 -22.78 -9.09 20.70
CA THR A 144 -23.18 -9.66 22.00
C THR A 144 -22.18 -9.21 23.07
N ASN A 145 -22.58 -9.28 24.34
CA ASN A 145 -21.67 -9.05 25.47
C ASN A 145 -21.02 -10.35 25.96
N ASP A 146 -21.54 -11.50 25.51
CA ASP A 146 -21.06 -12.81 25.89
C ASP A 146 -20.09 -13.34 24.83
N ASP A 147 -18.99 -13.94 25.29
CA ASP A 147 -18.11 -14.70 24.42
C ASP A 147 -18.80 -16.00 23.98
N LEU A 148 -19.21 -16.04 22.71
CA LEU A 148 -19.79 -17.22 22.05
C LEU A 148 -18.79 -17.89 21.10
N GLY A 149 -17.50 -17.60 21.24
CA GLY A 149 -16.41 -18.15 20.46
C GLY A 149 -16.25 -17.51 19.08
N LEU A 150 -16.78 -16.30 18.86
CA LEU A 150 -16.61 -15.53 17.63
C LEU A 150 -16.41 -14.04 17.94
N LYS A 151 -15.28 -13.49 17.50
CA LYS A 151 -14.93 -12.06 17.56
C LYS A 151 -15.02 -11.49 16.14
N LYS A 152 -15.58 -10.29 15.97
CA LYS A 152 -15.49 -9.47 14.76
C LYS A 152 -14.47 -8.37 15.01
N ILE A 153 -13.44 -8.33 14.17
CA ILE A 153 -12.40 -7.32 14.21
C ILE A 153 -12.69 -6.37 13.05
N THR A 154 -12.80 -5.08 13.34
CA THR A 154 -13.03 -4.02 12.37
C THR A 154 -11.91 -3.01 12.45
N VAL A 155 -11.23 -2.77 11.33
CA VAL A 155 -10.27 -1.69 11.15
C VAL A 155 -10.92 -0.62 10.29
N THR A 156 -10.99 0.60 10.81
CA THR A 156 -11.55 1.76 10.09
C THR A 156 -10.48 2.81 9.91
N VAL A 157 -10.36 3.34 8.69
CA VAL A 157 -9.36 4.33 8.30
C VAL A 157 -10.05 5.62 7.90
N TYR A 158 -9.55 6.71 8.47
CA TYR A 158 -10.03 8.07 8.28
C TYR A 158 -8.93 8.95 7.72
N LYS A 159 -9.32 10.01 7.03
CA LYS A 159 -8.45 11.12 6.66
C LYS A 159 -9.16 12.43 6.94
N ASP A 160 -8.50 13.35 7.63
CA ASP A 160 -9.10 14.61 8.09
C ASP A 160 -10.41 14.41 8.90
N GLY A 161 -10.56 13.24 9.53
CA GLY A 161 -11.77 12.84 10.27
C GLY A 161 -12.91 12.26 9.44
N GLU A 162 -12.78 12.18 8.10
CA GLU A 162 -13.73 11.49 7.23
C GLU A 162 -13.35 10.02 7.06
N GLU A 163 -14.30 9.10 7.23
CA GLU A 163 -14.08 7.67 6.98
C GLU A 163 -13.88 7.41 5.49
N LEU A 164 -12.74 6.83 5.13
CA LEU A 164 -12.41 6.48 3.75
C LEU A 164 -12.56 5.00 3.44
N GLY A 165 -12.40 4.14 4.45
CA GLY A 165 -12.51 2.69 4.29
C GLY A 165 -12.62 1.96 5.62
N SER A 166 -13.31 0.83 5.60
CA SER A 166 -13.47 -0.05 6.75
C SER A 166 -13.40 -1.50 6.28
N LEU A 167 -12.57 -2.30 6.94
CA LEU A 167 -12.45 -3.73 6.68
C LEU A 167 -12.79 -4.50 7.94
N SER A 168 -13.42 -5.65 7.80
CA SER A 168 -13.75 -6.52 8.93
C SER A 168 -13.46 -7.97 8.63
N VAL A 169 -13.04 -8.70 9.66
CA VAL A 169 -12.83 -10.16 9.63
C VAL A 169 -13.44 -10.80 10.87
N LEU A 170 -13.76 -12.08 10.75
CA LEU A 170 -14.27 -12.89 11.85
C LEU A 170 -13.19 -13.85 12.30
N GLN A 171 -13.02 -13.97 13.61
CA GLN A 171 -12.09 -14.90 14.21
C GLN A 171 -12.80 -15.76 15.23
N SER A 172 -12.63 -17.07 15.13
CA SER A 172 -13.31 -18.03 16.01
C SER A 172 -12.36 -18.61 17.05
N LYS A 173 -12.88 -18.82 18.26
CA LYS A 173 -12.21 -19.56 19.33
C LYS A 173 -11.87 -21.00 18.96
N ALA A 174 -12.64 -21.59 18.03
CA ALA A 174 -12.57 -23.01 17.68
C ALA A 174 -11.49 -23.39 16.64
N TRP A 175 -10.61 -22.48 16.23
CA TRP A 175 -9.67 -22.72 15.12
C TRP A 175 -8.58 -23.78 15.42
N ILE A 176 -8.39 -24.26 16.66
CA ILE A 176 -7.41 -25.34 16.93
C ILE A 176 -7.93 -26.56 17.74
N ASN A 177 -9.10 -26.50 18.36
CA ASN A 177 -9.53 -27.53 19.32
C ASN A 177 -10.51 -28.59 18.77
N THR A 178 -10.83 -28.56 17.47
CA THR A 178 -11.82 -29.49 16.86
C THR A 178 -11.24 -30.40 15.79
N ILE A 179 -9.92 -30.46 15.63
CA ILE A 179 -9.28 -31.59 14.94
C ILE A 179 -8.99 -32.63 16.03
N PRO A 180 -9.69 -33.77 16.08
CA PRO A 180 -9.31 -34.85 16.97
C PRO A 180 -7.99 -35.42 16.46
N ASP A 181 -6.89 -35.15 17.16
CA ASP A 181 -5.68 -35.94 17.00
C ASP A 181 -5.96 -37.34 17.60
N PRO A 182 -5.95 -38.43 16.80
CA PRO A 182 -6.16 -39.77 17.31
C PRO A 182 -5.01 -40.28 18.21
N GLU A 183 -3.90 -39.56 18.32
CA GLU A 183 -2.77 -39.96 19.16
C GLU A 183 -2.43 -38.84 20.16
N ASN A 184 -2.84 -39.04 21.42
CA ASN A 184 -2.56 -38.18 22.56
C ASN A 184 -1.05 -37.89 22.73
N HIS A 185 -0.58 -36.86 22.02
CA HIS A 185 0.70 -36.23 22.24
C HIS A 185 0.44 -34.79 22.68
N LEU A 186 0.60 -34.59 23.98
CA LEU A 186 0.81 -33.32 24.67
C LEU A 186 0.82 -32.08 23.78
N SER A 187 -0.20 -31.23 23.99
CA SER A 187 -0.23 -29.82 23.63
C SER A 187 1.14 -29.16 23.80
N THR A 188 1.83 -28.98 22.67
CA THR A 188 2.63 -27.79 22.41
C THR A 188 1.98 -27.17 21.19
N GLY A 189 1.03 -26.26 21.42
CA GLY A 189 0.42 -25.45 20.38
C GLY A 189 1.48 -24.62 19.68
N SER A 190 2.13 -25.19 18.67
CA SER A 190 2.84 -24.42 17.66
C SER A 190 1.83 -24.12 16.57
N LYS A 191 1.18 -22.98 16.73
CA LYS A 191 0.41 -22.23 15.72
C LYS A 191 1.00 -22.39 14.31
N PRO A 192 0.19 -22.58 13.26
CA PRO A 192 0.64 -22.19 11.92
C PRO A 192 0.62 -20.66 11.87
N SER A 193 1.75 -19.98 12.13
CA SER A 193 1.88 -18.57 11.76
C SER A 193 1.87 -18.48 10.24
N VAL A 194 1.15 -17.50 9.68
CA VAL A 194 1.29 -17.16 8.27
C VAL A 194 2.58 -16.37 8.18
N ASN A 195 3.61 -16.96 7.58
CA ASN A 195 4.92 -16.36 7.45
C ASN A 195 4.86 -14.97 6.79
N GLN A 196 5.44 -13.97 7.44
CA GLN A 196 5.58 -12.60 6.95
C GLN A 196 6.88 -12.42 6.16
N SER A 197 6.87 -11.57 5.14
CA SER A 197 8.12 -11.26 4.42
C SER A 197 9.11 -10.50 5.31
N PRO A 198 10.42 -10.72 5.15
CA PRO A 198 11.43 -10.01 5.92
C PRO A 198 11.54 -8.52 5.55
N LEU A 199 12.19 -7.73 6.40
CA LEU A 199 12.63 -6.37 6.10
C LEU A 199 14.12 -6.37 5.67
N ALA A 200 14.37 -6.23 4.36
CA ALA A 200 15.73 -6.14 3.82
C ALA A 200 16.37 -4.76 4.07
N VAL A 201 17.49 -4.76 4.79
CA VAL A 201 18.35 -3.58 5.00
C VAL A 201 19.74 -3.89 4.47
N ALA A 202 20.28 -2.99 3.64
CA ALA A 202 21.56 -3.17 2.98
C ALA A 202 22.39 -1.89 3.07
N THR A 203 23.67 -2.03 3.40
CA THR A 203 24.67 -0.96 3.32
C THR A 203 25.90 -1.38 2.51
N ALA A 204 26.67 -0.41 2.03
CA ALA A 204 27.88 -0.64 1.26
C ALA A 204 28.95 0.40 1.59
N ASN A 205 30.22 -0.03 1.60
CA ASN A 205 31.35 0.86 1.81
C ASN A 205 32.59 0.40 1.01
N PRO A 206 33.16 1.25 0.13
CA PRO A 206 32.66 2.57 -0.29
C PRO A 206 31.54 2.46 -1.34
N THR A 207 30.70 3.49 -1.47
CA THR A 207 29.69 3.58 -2.55
C THR A 207 30.22 4.21 -3.84
N SER A 208 31.47 4.68 -3.85
CA SER A 208 32.12 5.20 -5.07
C SER A 208 33.64 5.07 -5.05
N GLY A 209 34.26 5.13 -6.22
CA GLY A 209 35.72 5.13 -6.38
C GLY A 209 36.17 5.34 -7.83
N THR A 210 37.44 5.10 -8.13
CA THR A 210 38.06 5.28 -9.47
C THR A 210 38.72 3.99 -9.94
N GLY A 211 38.54 3.61 -11.20
CA GLY A 211 39.15 2.42 -11.78
C GLY A 211 38.60 1.11 -11.19
N SER A 212 39.30 0.50 -10.24
CA SER A 212 38.89 -0.75 -9.58
C SER A 212 38.58 -0.49 -8.10
N VAL A 213 37.36 -0.85 -7.67
CA VAL A 213 36.82 -0.53 -6.35
C VAL A 213 36.32 -1.81 -5.68
N ALA A 214 36.98 -2.21 -4.61
CA ALA A 214 36.50 -3.26 -3.72
C ALA A 214 35.48 -2.68 -2.74
N VAL A 215 34.26 -3.20 -2.77
CA VAL A 215 33.14 -2.75 -1.95
C VAL A 215 32.76 -3.85 -0.98
N GLN A 216 32.68 -3.51 0.31
CA GLN A 216 32.14 -4.37 1.34
C GLN A 216 30.64 -4.07 1.52
N PHE A 217 29.82 -5.11 1.48
CA PHE A 217 28.38 -5.03 1.74
C PHE A 217 28.05 -5.56 3.12
N ASP A 218 26.92 -5.08 3.68
CA ASP A 218 26.39 -5.54 4.96
C ASP A 218 24.86 -5.57 4.94
N ALA A 219 24.29 -6.73 5.29
CA ALA A 219 22.85 -6.97 5.43
C ALA A 219 22.42 -7.29 6.87
N THR A 220 23.30 -7.18 7.87
CA THR A 220 23.00 -7.65 9.24
C THR A 220 21.91 -6.88 9.97
N ASP A 221 21.52 -5.70 9.46
CA ASP A 221 20.39 -4.93 10.00
C ASP A 221 19.05 -5.37 9.40
N SER A 222 19.03 -6.40 8.54
CA SER A 222 17.79 -7.02 8.06
C SER A 222 17.19 -7.90 9.15
N SER A 223 15.86 -7.90 9.24
CA SER A 223 15.13 -8.63 10.27
C SER A 223 13.87 -9.27 9.69
N ASP A 224 13.44 -10.37 10.30
CA ASP A 224 12.15 -10.96 10.01
C ASP A 224 11.14 -10.61 11.12
N PRO A 225 9.91 -10.18 10.81
CA PRO A 225 8.89 -9.91 11.81
C PRO A 225 8.56 -11.13 12.70
N ASP A 226 8.66 -12.35 12.16
CA ASP A 226 8.38 -13.58 12.88
C ASP A 226 9.61 -14.09 13.66
N GLY A 227 10.75 -13.39 13.57
CA GLY A 227 12.02 -13.79 14.17
C GLY A 227 12.74 -14.91 13.40
N ASP A 228 12.28 -15.21 12.20
CA ASP A 228 12.81 -16.24 11.33
C ASP A 228 14.26 -15.96 10.90
N PRO A 229 15.10 -17.01 10.78
CA PRO A 229 16.47 -16.86 10.30
C PRO A 229 16.46 -16.51 8.80
N LEU A 230 17.24 -15.48 8.43
CA LEU A 230 17.32 -15.01 7.06
C LEU A 230 18.51 -15.58 6.28
N THR A 231 18.25 -15.84 5.00
CA THR A 231 19.25 -16.08 3.98
C THR A 231 19.35 -14.86 3.05
N TYR A 232 20.54 -14.61 2.52
CA TYR A 232 20.81 -13.41 1.73
C TYR A 232 21.44 -13.78 0.41
N SER A 233 20.88 -13.24 -0.68
CA SER A 233 21.49 -13.29 -2.01
C SER A 233 21.71 -11.88 -2.55
N TRP A 234 22.82 -11.70 -3.24
CA TRP A 234 23.24 -10.43 -3.81
C TRP A 234 23.40 -10.56 -5.31
N ASN A 235 22.85 -9.59 -6.05
CA ASN A 235 23.12 -9.39 -7.47
C ASN A 235 23.83 -8.05 -7.64
N PHE A 236 25.07 -8.07 -8.14
CA PHE A 236 25.89 -6.86 -8.23
C PHE A 236 25.59 -5.99 -9.46
N GLY A 237 24.66 -6.40 -10.33
CA GLY A 237 24.29 -5.63 -11.53
C GLY A 237 25.35 -5.64 -12.63
N ASP A 238 26.34 -6.54 -12.55
CA ASP A 238 27.37 -6.79 -13.56
C ASP A 238 27.35 -8.23 -14.10
N GLY A 239 26.32 -8.99 -13.72
CA GLY A 239 26.15 -10.40 -14.08
C GLY A 239 26.72 -11.38 -13.06
N THR A 240 27.33 -10.90 -11.98
CA THR A 240 27.79 -11.73 -10.86
C THR A 240 26.86 -11.64 -9.65
N THR A 241 26.89 -12.70 -8.84
CA THR A 241 26.08 -12.84 -7.63
C THR A 241 26.94 -13.41 -6.50
N ASP A 242 26.54 -13.17 -5.25
CA ASP A 242 27.14 -13.78 -4.06
C ASP A 242 26.07 -14.01 -2.98
N GLU A 243 26.43 -14.74 -1.92
CA GLU A 243 25.54 -15.10 -0.82
C GLU A 243 26.12 -14.68 0.54
N GLY A 244 25.24 -14.58 1.53
CA GLY A 244 25.60 -14.30 2.92
C GLY A 244 25.44 -12.84 3.32
N SER A 245 25.61 -12.57 4.62
CA SER A 245 25.28 -11.28 5.23
C SER A 245 26.31 -10.18 4.97
N LYS A 246 27.58 -10.54 4.68
CA LYS A 246 28.68 -9.58 4.47
C LYS A 246 29.61 -9.95 3.30
N PRO A 247 29.11 -10.07 2.06
CA PRO A 247 29.97 -10.35 0.92
C PRO A 247 30.80 -9.12 0.53
N SER A 248 31.91 -9.37 -0.17
CA SER A 248 32.74 -8.33 -0.77
C SER A 248 32.80 -8.53 -2.27
N HIS A 249 32.66 -7.44 -3.04
CA HIS A 249 32.75 -7.51 -4.50
C HIS A 249 33.62 -6.40 -5.07
N THR A 250 34.35 -6.69 -6.16
CA THR A 250 35.22 -5.72 -6.81
C THR A 250 34.67 -5.32 -8.17
N PHE A 251 34.29 -4.05 -8.30
CA PHE A 251 33.88 -3.49 -9.57
C PHE A 251 35.07 -2.88 -10.30
N THR A 252 35.19 -3.16 -11.60
CA THR A 252 36.24 -2.57 -12.45
C THR A 252 35.62 -1.79 -13.59
N ASN A 253 36.00 -0.52 -13.72
CA ASN A 253 35.65 0.31 -14.87
C ASN A 253 36.79 0.28 -15.90
N GLY A 254 36.54 -0.37 -17.03
CA GLY A 254 37.44 -0.39 -18.19
C GLY A 254 37.14 0.67 -19.24
N THR A 255 36.26 1.63 -18.92
CA THR A 255 35.78 2.65 -19.86
C THR A 255 36.31 4.04 -19.50
N GLY A 256 36.34 4.96 -20.46
CA GLY A 256 36.72 6.36 -20.23
C GLY A 256 35.62 7.23 -19.61
N SER A 257 34.53 6.62 -19.13
CA SER A 257 33.33 7.31 -18.59
C SER A 257 32.93 6.70 -17.25
N THR A 258 32.14 7.41 -16.44
CA THR A 258 31.61 6.89 -15.18
C THR A 258 30.65 5.71 -15.41
N LEU A 259 30.86 4.63 -14.66
CA LEU A 259 30.04 3.42 -14.65
C LEU A 259 29.20 3.38 -13.36
N VAL A 260 27.89 3.20 -13.49
CA VAL A 260 26.96 3.05 -12.36
C VAL A 260 26.47 1.61 -12.29
N ARG A 261 26.52 1.01 -11.10
CA ARG A 261 26.04 -0.35 -10.82
C ARG A 261 24.93 -0.32 -9.79
N THR A 262 23.82 -0.98 -10.11
CA THR A 262 22.72 -1.21 -9.17
C THR A 262 22.90 -2.59 -8.56
N VAL A 263 23.20 -2.62 -7.27
CA VAL A 263 23.32 -3.84 -6.48
C VAL A 263 21.98 -4.11 -5.81
N THR A 264 21.49 -5.35 -5.88
CA THR A 264 20.24 -5.78 -5.25
C THR A 264 20.55 -6.86 -4.21
N LEU A 265 20.15 -6.62 -2.97
CA LEU A 265 20.00 -7.63 -1.92
C LEU A 265 18.60 -8.23 -2.01
N THR A 266 18.50 -9.55 -1.89
CA THR A 266 17.27 -10.27 -1.56
C THR A 266 17.48 -10.99 -0.23
N ALA A 267 16.66 -10.67 0.77
CA ALA A 267 16.58 -11.40 2.03
C ALA A 267 15.39 -12.35 1.98
N THR A 268 15.59 -13.63 2.33
CA THR A 268 14.57 -14.67 2.27
C THR A 268 14.52 -15.42 3.60
N ASP A 269 13.32 -15.59 4.14
CA ASP A 269 13.08 -16.32 5.38
C ASP A 269 13.09 -17.85 5.18
N SER A 270 12.84 -18.58 6.26
CA SER A 270 12.89 -20.04 6.27
C SER A 270 11.69 -20.70 5.58
N SER A 271 10.59 -19.97 5.42
CA SER A 271 9.36 -20.39 4.75
C SER A 271 9.32 -20.04 3.26
N GLY A 272 10.28 -19.24 2.80
CA GLY A 272 10.48 -18.87 1.41
C GLY A 272 9.86 -17.53 1.00
N ALA A 273 9.36 -16.69 1.91
CA ALA A 273 9.01 -15.31 1.55
C ALA A 273 10.27 -14.43 1.54
N ASP A 274 10.23 -13.36 0.75
CA ASP A 274 11.39 -12.50 0.52
C ASP A 274 11.06 -11.02 0.49
N SER A 275 12.11 -10.20 0.61
CA SER A 275 12.09 -8.78 0.27
C SER A 275 13.44 -8.33 -0.27
N THR A 276 13.46 -7.17 -0.94
CA THR A 276 14.65 -6.69 -1.64
C THR A 276 15.05 -5.26 -1.27
N LYS A 277 16.35 -4.97 -1.37
CA LYS A 277 16.92 -3.64 -1.17
C LYS A 277 17.96 -3.35 -2.25
N THR A 278 17.96 -2.13 -2.79
CA THR A 278 18.94 -1.72 -3.81
C THR A 278 19.93 -0.68 -3.31
N ILE A 279 21.18 -0.77 -3.78
CA ILE A 279 22.27 0.18 -3.52
C ILE A 279 22.91 0.56 -4.86
N THR A 280 23.25 1.84 -5.02
CA THR A 280 23.98 2.32 -6.21
C THR A 280 25.47 2.50 -5.92
N ILE A 281 26.33 1.89 -6.75
CA ILE A 281 27.78 2.05 -6.71
C ILE A 281 28.26 2.83 -7.94
N THR A 282 29.07 3.87 -7.74
CA THR A 282 29.57 4.73 -8.81
C THR A 282 31.08 4.58 -9.00
N ILE A 283 31.50 4.08 -10.17
CA ILE A 283 32.92 3.91 -10.50
C ILE A 283 33.32 4.92 -11.57
N ASN A 284 34.16 5.86 -11.20
CA ASN A 284 34.74 6.85 -12.11
C ASN A 284 35.85 6.22 -12.97
N PRO A 285 36.14 6.79 -14.15
CA PRO A 285 37.25 6.34 -15.00
C PRO A 285 38.61 6.43 -14.29
#